data_AF-A0A941G9V8-F1
#
_entry.id   AF-A0A941G9V8-F1
#
_cell.length_a   1.000
_cell.length_b   1.000
_cell.length_c   1.000
_cell.angle_alpha   90.00
_cell.angle_beta   90.00
_cell.angle_gamma   90.00
#
_symmetry.space_group_name_H-M   'P 1'
#
loop_
_entity.id
_entity.type
_entity.pdbx_description
1 polymer ?
#
loop_
_entity_poly.entity_id
_entity_poly.type
_entity_poly.pdbx_seq_one_letter_code
_entity_poly.pdbx_strand_id
1 'polypeptide(L)'
;MAASDRLEGWWTLRYGGWTLLTPRGGRLDLSELERACFLCLLRNPRRELLRSELVAMRQHTKMRTLNVAICRLRRKVGDAGDQLPLHTVHGIGYVFLGKLREFAEP
;
A
#
# COMPACT_ATOMS: atom_id res chain seq x y z
N MET A 1 -2.49 -22.81 17.31
CA MET A 1 -2.03 -22.61 15.92
C MET A 1 -3.25 -22.65 15.00
N ALA A 2 -3.78 -21.50 14.54
CA ALA A 2 -4.73 -21.38 13.42
C ALA A 2 -5.14 -19.91 13.16
N ALA A 3 -4.17 -18.99 13.00
CA ALA A 3 -4.45 -17.61 12.58
C ALA A 3 -4.00 -17.31 11.12
N SER A 4 -3.50 -18.32 10.39
CA SER A 4 -2.99 -18.14 9.02
C SER A 4 -4.03 -18.29 7.92
N ASP A 5 -5.23 -18.79 8.22
CA ASP A 5 -6.18 -19.21 7.17
C ASP A 5 -7.08 -18.07 6.64
N ARG A 6 -7.30 -17.00 7.42
CA ARG A 6 -8.28 -15.95 7.05
C ARG A 6 -7.70 -14.77 6.25
N LEU A 7 -6.46 -14.88 5.79
CA LEU A 7 -5.71 -13.82 5.12
C LEU A 7 -5.47 -14.08 3.63
N GLU A 8 -6.08 -15.10 3.05
CA GLU A 8 -5.94 -15.44 1.63
C GLU A 8 -6.23 -14.22 0.74
N GLY A 9 -5.15 -13.59 0.25
CA GLY A 9 -5.20 -12.43 -0.65
C GLY A 9 -5.34 -11.05 -0.02
N TRP A 10 -5.34 -10.90 1.31
CA TRP A 10 -5.46 -9.59 1.97
C TRP A 10 -4.11 -9.01 2.42
N TRP A 11 -3.82 -7.82 1.92
CA TRP A 11 -2.76 -6.95 2.39
C TRP A 11 -3.21 -6.25 3.67
N THR A 12 -2.47 -6.43 4.76
CA THR A 12 -2.88 -5.89 6.07
C THR A 12 -1.84 -4.92 6.60
N LEU A 13 -2.24 -3.68 6.84
CA LEU A 13 -1.41 -2.70 7.53
C LEU A 13 -1.52 -2.88 9.04
N ARG A 14 -0.39 -3.08 9.72
CA ARG A 14 -0.26 -3.07 11.18
C ARG A 14 0.52 -1.85 11.66
N TYR A 15 0.44 -1.61 12.97
CA TYR A 15 1.10 -0.49 13.63
C TYR A 15 0.69 0.85 13.00
N GLY A 16 -0.59 1.04 12.67
CA GLY A 16 -1.06 2.29 12.05
C GLY A 16 -0.48 2.59 10.67
N GLY A 17 -0.07 1.54 9.93
CA GLY A 17 0.47 1.66 8.57
C GLY A 17 1.99 1.59 8.46
N TRP A 18 2.72 1.28 9.53
CA TRP A 18 4.18 1.12 9.49
C TRP A 18 4.61 -0.26 8.99
N THR A 19 3.79 -1.29 9.15
CA THR A 19 4.14 -2.64 8.70
C THR A 19 3.05 -3.17 7.78
N LEU A 20 3.42 -3.55 6.57
CA LEU A 20 2.55 -4.20 5.60
C LEU A 20 2.75 -5.71 5.66
N LEU A 21 1.68 -6.44 5.96
CA LEU A 21 1.61 -7.89 5.87
C LEU A 21 1.15 -8.28 4.47
N THR A 22 1.92 -9.13 3.80
CA THR A 22 1.56 -9.70 2.50
C THR A 22 0.57 -10.85 2.70
N PRO A 23 -0.27 -11.16 1.70
CA PRO A 23 -1.19 -12.29 1.77
C PRO A 23 -0.48 -13.65 1.92
N ARG A 24 0.79 -13.75 1.53
CA ARG A 24 1.60 -14.97 1.70
C ARG A 24 2.31 -15.05 3.04
N GLY A 25 2.08 -14.08 3.94
CA GLY A 25 2.67 -14.04 5.28
C GLY A 25 3.99 -13.28 5.38
N GLY A 26 4.42 -12.60 4.31
CA GLY A 26 5.56 -11.69 4.34
C GLY A 26 5.28 -10.46 5.19
N ARG A 27 6.31 -9.92 5.85
CA ARG A 27 6.22 -8.67 6.62
C ARG A 27 7.16 -7.65 6.02
N LEU A 28 6.64 -6.46 5.75
CA LEU A 28 7.37 -5.40 5.05
C LEU A 28 7.23 -4.10 5.84
N ASP A 29 8.34 -3.56 6.33
CA ASP A 29 8.33 -2.24 6.94
C ASP A 29 8.15 -1.16 5.87
N LEU A 30 7.14 -0.32 6.04
CA LEU A 30 6.87 0.80 5.14
C LEU A 30 7.61 2.03 5.64
N SER A 31 8.22 2.74 4.70
CA SER A 31 8.72 4.08 4.94
C SER A 31 7.55 5.05 5.09
N GLU A 32 7.80 6.21 5.67
CA GLU A 32 6.80 7.28 5.85
C GLU A 32 5.99 7.59 4.58
N LEU A 33 6.66 7.64 3.41
CA LEU A 33 6.00 7.90 2.13
C LEU A 33 5.15 6.71 1.65
N GLU A 34 5.62 5.48 1.84
CA GLU A 34 4.88 4.27 1.45
C GLU A 34 3.63 4.11 2.34
N ARG A 35 3.79 4.32 3.65
CA ARG A 35 2.69 4.40 4.63
C ARG A 35 1.66 5.44 4.20
N ALA A 36 2.10 6.66 3.89
CA ALA A 36 1.20 7.73 3.46
C ALA A 36 0.38 7.32 2.21
N CYS A 37 1.02 6.70 1.23
CA CYS A 37 0.33 6.19 0.05
C CYS A 37 -0.73 5.14 0.42
N PHE A 38 -0.39 4.18 1.27
CA PHE A 38 -1.34 3.14 1.67
C PHE A 38 -2.50 3.66 2.53
N LEU A 39 -2.24 4.61 3.45
CA LEU A 39 -3.30 5.25 4.22
C LEU A 39 -4.26 6.01 3.30
N CYS A 40 -3.75 6.66 2.26
CA CYS A 40 -4.58 7.32 1.27
C CYS A 40 -5.41 6.30 0.45
N LEU A 41 -4.79 5.19 0.03
CA LEU A 41 -5.49 4.07 -0.60
C LEU A 41 -6.56 3.44 0.30
N LEU A 42 -6.35 3.39 1.61
CA LEU A 42 -7.34 2.90 2.58
C LEU A 42 -8.51 3.86 2.75
N ARG A 43 -8.23 5.17 2.78
CA ARG A 43 -9.26 6.21 2.87
C ARG A 43 -10.11 6.28 1.61
N ASN A 44 -9.54 5.94 0.45
CA ASN A 44 -10.28 5.85 -0.79
C ASN A 44 -11.00 4.49 -0.92
N PRO A 45 -12.34 4.45 -0.98
CA PRO A 45 -13.08 3.19 -1.15
C PRO A 45 -12.77 2.50 -2.49
N ARG A 46 -12.39 3.29 -3.50
CA ARG A 46 -11.95 2.78 -4.82
C ARG A 46 -10.49 2.33 -4.84
N ARG A 47 -9.75 2.53 -3.74
CA ARG A 47 -8.30 2.28 -3.64
C ARG A 47 -7.53 2.94 -4.78
N GLU A 48 -7.94 4.16 -5.12
CA GLU A 48 -7.30 5.00 -6.12
C GLU A 48 -6.47 6.06 -5.41
N LEU A 49 -5.19 6.13 -5.75
CA LEU A 49 -4.26 7.15 -5.33
C LEU A 49 -4.23 8.23 -6.41
N LEU A 50 -5.05 9.25 -6.19
CA LEU A 50 -5.15 10.41 -7.07
C LEU A 50 -4.08 11.43 -6.72
N ARG A 51 -3.64 12.20 -7.73
CA ARG A 51 -2.72 13.31 -7.51
C ARG A 51 -3.29 14.33 -6.51
N SER A 52 -4.59 14.60 -6.58
CA SER A 52 -5.29 15.53 -5.68
C SER A 52 -5.21 15.07 -4.22
N GLU A 53 -5.48 13.79 -3.96
CA GLU A 53 -5.42 13.20 -2.62
C GLU A 53 -4.00 13.22 -2.04
N LEU A 54 -3.00 12.96 -2.89
CA LEU A 54 -1.59 13.05 -2.50
C LEU A 54 -1.17 14.47 -2.16
N VAL A 55 -1.60 15.46 -2.93
CA VAL A 55 -1.31 16.88 -2.64
C VAL A 55 -2.01 17.31 -1.36
N ALA A 56 -3.25 16.86 -1.13
CA ALA A 56 -3.98 17.12 0.11
C ALA A 56 -3.29 16.50 1.35
N MET A 57 -2.72 15.30 1.21
CA MET A 57 -2.00 14.64 2.30
C MET A 57 -0.57 15.17 2.49
N ARG A 58 0.12 15.50 1.40
CA ARG A 58 1.45 16.09 1.38
C ARG A 58 1.57 17.05 0.20
N GLN A 59 1.48 18.33 0.52
CA GLN A 59 1.59 19.43 -0.45
C GLN A 59 2.91 19.37 -1.27
N HIS A 60 3.96 18.73 -0.74
CA HIS A 60 5.26 18.60 -1.39
C HIS A 60 5.51 17.24 -2.08
N THR A 61 4.58 16.28 -2.07
CA THR A 61 4.80 14.99 -2.71
C THR A 61 4.67 15.10 -4.21
N LYS A 62 5.80 14.96 -4.92
CA LYS A 62 5.85 14.92 -6.38
C LYS A 62 5.53 13.51 -6.90
N MET A 63 4.94 13.42 -8.09
CA MET A 63 4.70 12.12 -8.77
C MET A 63 5.98 11.32 -8.97
N ARG A 64 7.13 11.98 -9.16
CA ARG A 64 8.44 11.31 -9.24
C ARG A 64 8.78 10.56 -7.95
N THR A 65 8.55 11.18 -6.79
CA THR A 65 8.80 10.57 -5.49
C THR A 65 7.88 9.37 -5.25
N LEU A 66 6.61 9.51 -5.66
CA LEU A 66 5.65 8.41 -5.64
C LEU A 66 6.10 7.25 -6.53
N ASN A 67 6.52 7.51 -7.77
CA ASN A 67 6.97 6.46 -8.68
C ASN A 67 8.18 5.69 -8.11
N VAL A 68 9.10 6.41 -7.44
CA VAL A 68 10.22 5.81 -6.71
C VAL A 68 9.74 4.98 -5.51
N ALA A 69 8.78 5.48 -4.72
CA ALA A 69 8.21 4.74 -3.61
C ALA A 69 7.51 3.45 -4.07
N ILE A 70 6.70 3.53 -5.13
CA ILE A 70 6.04 2.38 -5.76
C ILE A 70 7.09 1.38 -6.29
N CYS A 71 8.14 1.84 -6.98
CA CYS A 71 9.19 0.96 -7.48
C CYS A 71 9.95 0.26 -6.34
N ARG A 72 10.29 1.01 -5.27
CA ARG A 72 10.93 0.47 -4.07
C ARG A 72 10.05 -0.57 -3.39
N LEU A 73 8.78 -0.23 -3.17
CA LEU A 73 7.79 -1.11 -2.58
C LEU A 73 7.60 -2.37 -3.42
N ARG A 74 7.46 -2.24 -4.75
CA ARG A 74 7.30 -3.38 -5.67
C ARG A 74 8.51 -4.30 -5.61
N ARG A 75 9.72 -3.75 -5.49
CA ARG A 75 10.93 -4.55 -5.30
C ARG A 75 10.95 -5.24 -3.94
N LYS A 76 10.59 -4.55 -2.86
CA LYS A 76 10.54 -5.10 -1.50
C LYS A 76 9.50 -6.23 -1.39
N VAL A 77 8.34 -6.03 -2.00
CA VAL A 77 7.27 -7.01 -2.13
C VAL A 77 7.72 -8.21 -2.97
N GLY A 78 8.40 -7.95 -4.10
CA GLY A 78 9.00 -8.99 -4.93
C GLY A 78 10.03 -9.84 -4.21
N ASP A 79 10.85 -9.21 -3.36
CA ASP A 79 11.83 -9.89 -2.50
C ASP A 79 11.16 -10.82 -1.47
N ALA A 80 9.99 -10.42 -0.96
CA ALA A 80 9.14 -11.25 -0.11
C ALA A 80 8.38 -12.37 -0.87
N GLY A 81 8.54 -12.48 -2.19
CA GLY A 81 7.88 -13.51 -3.02
C GLY A 81 6.43 -13.18 -3.39
N ASP A 82 6.02 -11.93 -3.23
CA ASP A 82 4.71 -11.42 -3.62
C ASP A 82 4.82 -10.42 -4.78
N GLN A 83 3.70 -10.13 -5.44
CA GLN A 83 3.63 -9.05 -6.43
C GLN A 83 2.64 -8.00 -5.97
N LEU A 84 3.10 -6.74 -5.92
CA LEU A 84 2.26 -5.62 -5.53
C LEU A 84 1.19 -5.38 -6.63
N PRO A 85 -0.11 -5.56 -6.34
CA PRO A 85 -1.18 -5.43 -7.33
C PRO A 85 -1.56 -3.95 -7.50
N LEU A 86 -0.62 -3.15 -8.01
CA LEU A 86 -0.78 -1.73 -8.20
C LEU A 86 -0.66 -1.39 -9.69
N HIS A 87 -1.73 -0.84 -10.24
CA HIS A 87 -1.86 -0.52 -11.65
C HIS A 87 -1.80 0.99 -11.85
N THR A 88 -1.11 1.43 -12.90
CA THR A 88 -1.02 2.86 -13.23
C THR A 88 -2.12 3.19 -14.23
N VAL A 89 -3.00 4.13 -13.90
CA VAL A 89 -4.08 4.56 -14.80
C VAL A 89 -3.69 5.88 -15.43
N HIS A 90 -3.57 5.89 -16.76
CA HIS A 90 -3.15 7.05 -17.54
C HIS A 90 -4.14 8.22 -17.33
N GLY A 91 -3.66 9.35 -16.80
CA GLY A 91 -4.46 10.56 -16.57
C GLY A 91 -5.09 10.71 -15.18
N ILE A 92 -5.08 9.66 -14.34
CA ILE A 92 -5.77 9.67 -13.03
C ILE A 92 -4.78 9.48 -11.87
N GLY A 93 -3.88 8.49 -11.97
CA GLY A 93 -2.93 8.17 -10.91
C GLY A 93 -2.63 6.67 -10.83
N TYR A 94 -2.70 6.12 -9.62
CA TYR A 94 -2.45 4.70 -9.37
C TYR A 94 -3.65 4.06 -8.70
N VAL A 95 -4.00 2.84 -9.09
CA VAL A 95 -5.08 2.06 -8.45
C VAL A 95 -4.51 0.79 -7.86
N PHE A 96 -4.89 0.50 -6.62
CA PHE A 96 -4.54 -0.74 -5.95
C PHE A 96 -5.65 -1.77 -6.18
N LEU A 97 -5.36 -2.75 -7.03
CA LEU A 97 -6.30 -3.80 -7.42
C LEU A 97 -6.38 -4.94 -6.38
N GLY A 98 -5.50 -4.94 -5.39
CA GLY A 98 -5.52 -5.92 -4.30
C GLY A 98 -6.54 -5.60 -3.21
N LYS A 99 -6.77 -6.56 -2.31
CA LYS A 99 -7.55 -6.35 -1.08
C LYS A 99 -6.65 -5.78 0.00
N LEU A 100 -6.85 -4.52 0.36
CA LEU A 100 -6.12 -3.82 1.42
C LEU A 100 -7.04 -3.59 2.62
N ARG A 101 -6.53 -3.85 3.83
CA ARG A 101 -7.18 -3.53 5.11
C ARG A 101 -6.20 -2.96 6.11
N GLU A 102 -6.69 -2.11 6.99
CA GLU A 102 -5.96 -1.69 8.19
C GLU A 102 -6.33 -2.63 9.34
N PHE A 103 -5.33 -3.09 10.08
CA PHE A 103 -5.51 -3.75 11.35
C PHE A 103 -5.20 -2.73 12.45
N ALA A 104 -6.25 -2.07 12.91
CA ALA A 104 -6.21 -1.31 14.15
C ALA A 104 -6.23 -2.33 15.30
N GLU A 105 -5.14 -2.44 16.05
CA GLU A 105 -5.18 -3.15 17.33
C GLU A 105 -6.04 -2.32 18.29
N PRO A 106 -7.04 -2.92 18.95
CA PRO A 106 -7.94 -2.23 19.88
C PRO A 106 -7.23 -1.74 21.15
#